data_AF-A0A969SM60-F1
#
_entry.id   AF-A0A969SM60-F1
#
_cell.length_a   1.000
_cell.length_b   1.000
_cell.length_c   1.000
_cell.angle_alpha   90.00
_cell.angle_beta   90.00
_cell.angle_gamma   90.00
#
_symmetry.space_group_name_H-M   'P 1'
#
loop_
_entity.id
_entity.type
_entity.pdbx_description
1 polymer ?
#
loop_
_entity_poly.entity_id
_entity_poly.type
_entity_poly.pdbx_seq_one_letter_code
_entity_poly.pdbx_strand_id
1 'polypeptide(L)' 'MLIVMKVKDPFKTSQFCSTCNRWDRRNRKGDRFKCVHCGYQSHADHNAAHNLELLGTAGVYGLRSYLSSKRQSFG' A
#
# COMPACT_ATOMS: atom_id res chain seq x y z
N MET A 1 27.49 -1.89 -13.44
CA MET A 1 26.20 -2.18 -12.77
C MET A 1 25.36 -0.90 -12.83
N LEU A 2 24.25 -0.92 -13.57
CA LEU A 2 23.34 0.23 -13.67
C LEU A 2 22.25 0.07 -12.61
N ILE A 3 22.07 1.09 -11.77
CA ILE A 3 20.92 1.18 -10.86
C ILE A 3 19.78 1.82 -11.65
N VAL A 4 18.65 1.13 -11.73
CA VAL A 4 17.44 1.64 -12.39
C VAL A 4 16.42 1.96 -11.31
N MET A 5 16.01 3.23 -11.24
CA MET A 5 14.94 3.68 -10.35
C MET A 5 13.61 3.58 -11.10
N LYS A 6 12.60 2.95 -10.48
CA LYS A 6 11.23 2.94 -10.98
C LYS A 6 10.31 3.65 -10.00
N VAL A 7 9.61 4.67 -10.49
CA VAL A 7 8.65 5.45 -9.71
C VAL A 7 7.28 4.74 -9.70
N LYS A 8 6.55 4.88 -8.60
CA LYS A 8 5.19 4.37 -8.41
C LYS A 8 4.28 5.52 -7.98
N ASP A 9 2.98 5.35 -8.18
CA ASP A 9 1.96 6.29 -7.69
C ASP A 9 1.93 6.28 -6.14
N PRO A 10 2.23 7.41 -5.47
CA PRO A 10 2.23 7.47 -4.02
C PRO A 10 0.81 7.53 -3.43
N PHE A 11 -0.23 7.73 -4.26
CA PHE A 11 -1.58 8.00 -3.79
C PHE A 11 -2.05 6.96 -2.77
N LYS A 12 -2.32 7.45 -1.54
CA LYS A 12 -2.88 6.69 -0.42
C LYS A 12 -2.07 5.46 0.04
N THR A 13 -0.84 5.27 -0.45
CA THR A 13 0.06 4.17 -0.06
C THR A 13 0.31 4.14 1.46
N SER A 14 0.37 5.29 2.11
CA SER A 14 0.56 5.34 3.56
C SER A 14 -0.71 5.15 4.42
N GLN A 15 -1.89 5.04 3.79
CA GLN A 15 -3.18 4.78 4.47
C GLN A 15 -3.74 3.39 4.14
N PHE A 16 -3.18 2.71 3.16
CA PHE A 16 -3.52 1.34 2.80
C PHE A 16 -2.86 0.37 3.78
N CYS A 17 -3.59 -0.65 4.26
CA CYS A 17 -3.02 -1.64 5.16
C CYS A 17 -2.28 -2.73 4.38
N SER A 18 -0.96 -2.85 4.58
CA SER A 18 -0.14 -3.91 3.96
C SER A 18 -0.51 -5.32 4.43
N THR A 19 -1.14 -5.47 5.60
CA THR A 19 -1.53 -6.77 6.16
C THR A 19 -2.87 -7.26 5.63
N CYS A 20 -3.88 -6.40 5.59
CA CYS A 20 -5.27 -6.81 5.29
C CYS A 20 -5.85 -6.20 4.02
N ASN A 21 -5.04 -5.44 3.26
CA ASN A 21 -5.40 -4.86 1.97
C ASN A 21 -6.64 -3.94 1.98
N ARG A 22 -6.95 -3.35 3.13
CA ARG A 22 -8.05 -2.38 3.29
C ARG A 22 -7.51 -0.97 3.46
N TRP A 23 -8.15 -0.04 2.76
CA TRP A 23 -7.88 1.39 2.89
C TRP A 23 -8.90 2.04 3.83
N ASP A 24 -8.41 2.90 4.74
CA ASP A 24 -9.23 3.84 5.49
C ASP A 24 -8.41 5.10 5.78
N ARG A 25 -9.01 6.29 5.64
CA ARG A 25 -8.35 7.57 5.94
C ARG A 25 -7.85 7.65 7.39
N ARG A 26 -8.53 6.97 8.31
CA ARG A 26 -8.22 6.92 9.75
C ARG A 26 -6.99 6.07 10.06
N ASN A 27 -6.49 5.29 9.09
CA ASN A 27 -5.36 4.41 9.32
C ASN A 27 -4.04 5.16 9.57
N ARG A 28 -3.89 6.41 9.10
CA ARG A 28 -2.69 7.23 9.32
C ARG A 28 -3.02 8.48 10.14
N LYS A 29 -2.22 8.74 11.17
CA LYS A 29 -2.22 10.02 11.91
C LYS A 29 -0.78 10.46 12.14
N GLY A 30 -0.32 11.44 11.35
CA GLY A 30 1.07 11.88 11.36
C GLY A 30 2.02 10.79 10.89
N ASP A 31 2.95 10.42 11.75
CA ASP A 31 3.96 9.37 11.59
C ASP A 31 3.45 7.97 11.99
N ARG A 32 2.27 7.87 12.61
CA ARG A 32 1.69 6.60 13.07
C ARG A 32 0.71 6.01 12.07
N PHE A 33 0.80 4.69 11.90
CA PHE A 33 -0.20 3.88 11.22
C PHE A 33 -0.88 2.92 12.21
N LYS A 34 -2.21 2.85 12.16
CA LYS A 34 -3.03 1.85 12.86
C LYS A 34 -4.22 1.47 12.00
N CYS A 35 -4.24 0.24 11.49
CA CYS A 35 -5.36 -0.24 10.69
C CYS A 35 -6.62 -0.37 11.56
N VAL A 36 -7.69 0.35 11.19
CA VAL A 36 -8.98 0.27 11.89
C VAL A 36 -9.72 -1.05 11.68
N HIS A 37 -9.28 -1.86 10.71
CA HIS A 37 -9.94 -3.11 10.34
C HIS A 37 -9.29 -4.38 10.90
N CYS A 38 -7.99 -4.37 11.13
CA CYS A 38 -7.25 -5.54 11.63
C CYS A 38 -6.35 -5.24 12.83
N GLY A 39 -6.24 -3.99 13.25
CA GLY A 39 -5.43 -3.61 14.41
C GLY A 39 -3.93 -3.52 14.16
N TYR A 40 -3.42 -3.86 12.96
CA TYR A 40 -2.00 -3.73 12.61
C TYR A 40 -1.50 -2.30 12.86
N GLN A 41 -0.32 -2.19 13.48
CA GLN A 41 0.30 -0.91 13.87
C GLN A 41 1.75 -0.86 13.40
N SER A 42 2.18 0.30 12.92
CA SER A 42 3.56 0.54 12.49
C SER A 42 3.83 2.05 12.30
N HIS A 43 5.06 2.39 11.94
CA HIS A 43 5.35 3.72 11.39
C HIS A 43 4.72 3.86 10.01
N ALA A 44 4.09 5.00 9.74
CA ALA A 44 3.32 5.21 8.52
C ALA A 44 4.17 5.11 7.25
N ASP A 45 5.43 5.56 7.31
CA ASP A 45 6.34 5.47 6.18
C ASP A 45 6.90 4.05 5.99
N HIS A 46 7.02 3.27 7.07
CA HIS A 46 7.36 1.85 6.97
C HIS A 46 6.23 1.07 6.29
N ASN A 47 4.98 1.31 6.70
CA ASN A 47 3.81 0.76 6.01
C ASN A 47 3.72 1.22 4.54
N ALA A 48 4.03 2.48 4.25
CA ALA A 48 4.07 2.99 2.88
C ALA A 48 5.12 2.27 2.02
N ALA A 49 6.31 2.01 2.57
CA ALA A 49 7.38 1.27 1.88
C ALA A 49 6.93 -0.15 1.50
N HIS A 50 6.30 -0.88 2.43
CA HIS A 50 5.71 -2.20 2.15
C HIS A 50 4.67 -2.14 1.03
N ASN A 51 3.85 -1.09 1.01
CA ASN A 51 2.86 -0.92 -0.05
C ASN A 51 3.51 -0.57 -1.40
N LEU A 52 4.61 0.18 -1.42
CA LEU A 52 5.36 0.43 -2.66
C LEU A 52 6.05 -0.85 -3.17
N GLU A 53 6.59 -1.66 -2.27
CA GLU A 53 7.13 -2.98 -2.59
C GLU A 53 6.05 -3.88 -3.18
N LEU A 54 4.85 -3.92 -2.58
CA LEU A 54 3.69 -4.64 -3.10
C LEU A 54 3.33 -4.22 -4.53
N LEU A 55 3.34 -2.91 -4.84
CA LEU A 55 3.11 -2.42 -6.21
C LEU A 55 4.24 -2.80 -7.17
N GLY A 56 5.48 -2.85 -6.66
CA GLY A 56 6.66 -3.33 -7.37
C GLY A 56 6.51 -4.78 -7.80
N THR A 57 6.24 -5.66 -6.83
CA THR A 57 6.09 -7.10 -7.02
C THR A 57 4.85 -7.46 -7.85
N ALA A 58 3.74 -6.76 -7.65
CA ALA A 58 2.53 -6.93 -8.46
C ALA A 58 2.66 -6.38 -9.89
N GLY A 59 3.74 -5.66 -10.23
CA GLY A 59 3.96 -5.12 -11.56
C GLY A 59 3.00 -3.98 -11.96
N VAL A 60 2.33 -3.35 -11.00
CA VAL A 60 1.33 -2.29 -11.25
C VAL A 60 1.86 -0.92 -10.86
N TYR A 61 1.33 0.14 -11.47
CA TYR A 61 1.79 1.51 -11.20
C TYR A 61 1.31 2.07 -9.86
N GLY A 62 0.10 1.71 -9.42
CA GLY A 62 -0.55 2.28 -8.23
C GLY A 62 -1.65 1.41 -7.62
N LEU A 63 -2.12 1.80 -6.43
CA LEU A 63 -3.14 1.05 -5.67
C LEU A 63 -4.47 0.89 -6.42
N ARG A 64 -4.85 1.85 -7.27
CA ARG A 64 -6.05 1.77 -8.11
C ARG A 64 -5.97 0.57 -9.07
N SER A 65 -4.83 0.42 -9.75
CA SER A 65 -4.58 -0.72 -10.63
C SER A 65 -4.51 -2.02 -9.85
N TYR A 66 -3.79 -2.04 -8.71
CA TYR A 66 -3.69 -3.20 -7.82
C TYR A 66 -5.07 -3.75 -7.41
N LEU A 67 -5.96 -2.87 -6.95
CA LEU A 67 -7.30 -3.25 -6.48
C LEU A 67 -8.22 -3.67 -7.63
N SER A 68 -8.07 -3.07 -8.81
CA SER A 68 -8.81 -3.48 -10.00
C SER A 68 -8.44 -4.92 -10.42
N SER A 69 -7.16 -5.27 -10.39
CA SER A 69 -6.69 -6.62 -10.69
C SER A 69 -7.19 -7.65 -9.67
N LYS A 70 -7.24 -7.30 -8.38
CA LYS A 70 -7.74 -8.19 -7.31
C LYS A 70 -9.25 -8.44 -7.36
N ARG A 71 -10.06 -7.50 -7.88
CA ARG A 71 -11.51 -7.70 -8.03
C ARG A 71 -11.86 -8.80 -9.04
N GLN A 72 -10.96 -9.13 -9.96
CA GLN A 72 -11.18 -10.18 -10.96
C GLN A 72 -10.94 -11.61 -10.41
N SER A 73 -10.44 -11.74 -9.18
CA SER A 73 -10.10 -13.05 -8.59
C SER A 73 -11.13 -13.59 -7.59
N PHE A 74 -12.28 -12.92 -7.45
CA PHE A 74 -13.42 -13.33 -6.61
C PHE A 74 -14.72 -13.44 -7.44
N GLY A 75 -14.59 -13.85 -8.70
CA GLY A 75 -15.70 -14.31 -9.53
C GLY A 75 -15.83 -15.82 -9.45
#